data_AF-A0A0G8BTU2-F1
#
_entry.id   AF-A0A0G8BTU2-F1
#
_cell.length_a   1.000
_cell.length_b   1.000
_cell.length_c   1.000
_cell.angle_alpha   90.00
_cell.angle_beta   90.00
_cell.angle_gamma   90.00
#
_symmetry.space_group_name_H-M   'P 1'
#
loop_
_entity.id
_entity.type
_entity.pdbx_description
1 polymer ?
#
loop_
_entity_poly.entity_id
_entity_poly.type
_entity_poly.pdbx_seq_one_letter_code
_entity_poly.pdbx_strand_id
1 'polypeptide(L)' 'MGKKVLFFGDFGIDDTIAIIYAHLIDKIDVIGIVADYGNVPQAEVVRNVRFLLKV' A
#
# COMPACT_ATOMS: atom_id res chain seq x y z
N MET A 1 -4.52 -10.25 -16.91
CA MET A 1 -3.26 -9.97 -16.20
C MET A 1 -3.21 -8.48 -15.95
N GLY A 2 -3.28 -8.05 -14.70
CA GLY A 2 -3.33 -6.63 -14.32
C GLY A 2 -2.02 -5.89 -14.64
N LYS A 3 -2.06 -4.55 -14.60
CA LYS A 3 -0.85 -3.74 -14.66
C LYS A 3 -0.03 -3.97 -13.40
N LYS A 4 1.24 -4.34 -13.57
CA LYS A 4 2.18 -4.51 -12.45
C LYS A 4 2.56 -3.15 -11.89
N VAL A 5 2.36 -2.96 -10.60
CA VAL A 5 2.60 -1.68 -9.91
C VAL A 5 3.47 -1.90 -8.68
N LEU A 6 4.50 -1.05 -8.54
CA LEU A 6 5.22 -0.84 -7.29
C LEU A 6 4.62 0.40 -6.63
N PHE A 7 4.01 0.25 -5.46
CA PHE A 7 3.26 1.33 -4.80
C PHE A 7 4.16 2.04 -3.77
N PHE A 8 4.44 3.32 -4.00
CA PHE A 8 5.10 4.21 -3.06
C PHE A 8 4.05 5.05 -2.31
N GLY A 9 4.10 5.05 -0.98
CA GLY A 9 3.15 5.81 -0.16
C GLY A 9 3.59 5.91 1.30
N ASP A 10 3.00 6.85 2.03
CA ASP A 10 3.19 7.01 3.48
C ASP A 10 2.12 6.25 4.29
N PHE A 11 1.21 5.56 3.58
CA PHE A 11 0.18 4.66 4.12
C PHE A 11 -0.69 5.32 5.18
N GLY A 12 -1.09 6.55 4.89
CA GLY A 12 -2.25 7.20 5.48
C GLY A 12 -3.58 6.53 5.11
N ILE A 13 -4.69 7.23 5.42
CA ILE A 13 -6.05 6.72 5.20
C ILE A 13 -6.33 6.52 3.70
N ASP A 14 -5.94 7.49 2.88
CA ASP A 14 -6.13 7.49 1.43
C ASP A 14 -5.32 6.40 0.73
N ASP A 15 -4.05 6.25 1.06
CA ASP A 15 -3.19 5.15 0.56
C ASP A 15 -3.76 3.77 0.95
N THR A 16 -4.31 3.66 2.16
CA THR A 16 -4.97 2.43 2.63
C THR A 16 -6.19 2.10 1.77
N ILE A 17 -7.02 3.09 1.46
CA ILE A 17 -8.17 2.90 0.57
C ILE A 17 -7.72 2.53 -0.85
N ALA A 18 -6.64 3.15 -1.35
CA ALA A 18 -6.10 2.86 -2.67
C ALA A 18 -5.60 1.41 -2.78
N ILE A 19 -4.91 0.88 -1.77
CA ILE A 19 -4.41 -0.50 -1.82
C ILE A 19 -5.54 -1.53 -1.70
N ILE A 20 -6.57 -1.25 -0.90
CA ILE A 20 -7.78 -2.08 -0.84
C ILE A 20 -8.48 -2.08 -2.21
N TYR A 21 -8.64 -0.90 -2.83
CA TYR A 21 -9.24 -0.79 -4.15
C TYR A 21 -8.45 -1.56 -5.21
N ALA A 22 -7.11 -1.46 -5.19
CA ALA A 22 -6.24 -2.20 -6.09
C ALA A 22 -6.36 -3.72 -5.91
N HIS A 23 -6.54 -4.21 -4.68
CA HIS A 23 -6.76 -5.63 -4.38
C HIS A 23 -8.11 -6.15 -4.90
N LEU A 24 -9.14 -5.30 -4.93
CA LEU A 24 -10.49 -5.69 -5.33
C LEU A 24 -10.72 -5.73 -6.84
N ILE A 25 -9.74 -5.32 -7.67
CA ILE A 25 -9.88 -5.28 -9.12
C ILE A 25 -8.76 -6.06 -9.83
N ASP A 26 -9.12 -6.87 -10.83
CA ASP A 26 -8.14 -7.65 -11.61
C ASP A 26 -7.29 -6.81 -12.60
N LYS A 27 -7.46 -5.47 -12.57
CA LYS A 27 -6.76 -4.54 -13.46
C LYS A 27 -5.41 -4.10 -12.92
N ILE A 28 -5.16 -4.24 -11.62
CA ILE A 28 -3.94 -3.78 -10.96
C ILE A 28 -3.35 -4.96 -10.19
N ASP A 29 -2.07 -5.20 -10.38
CA ASP A 29 -1.30 -6.23 -9.68
C ASP A 29 -0.20 -5.51 -8.88
N VAL A 30 -0.43 -5.32 -7.58
CA VAL A 30 0.54 -4.68 -6.70
C VAL A 30 1.63 -5.70 -6.37
N ILE A 31 2.78 -5.55 -7.02
CA ILE A 31 3.90 -6.49 -6.90
C ILE A 31 4.86 -6.14 -5.75
N GLY A 32 4.68 -4.98 -5.14
CA GLY A 32 5.49 -4.52 -4.02
C GLY A 32 5.02 -3.17 -3.49
N ILE A 33 5.50 -2.86 -2.29
CA ILE A 33 5.22 -1.62 -1.58
C ILE A 33 6.54 -1.01 -1.11
N VAL A 34 6.69 0.30 -1.31
CA VAL A 34 7.74 1.12 -0.71
C VAL A 34 7.09 2.03 0.32
N ALA A 35 7.32 1.73 1.60
CA ALA A 35 6.86 2.55 2.71
C ALA A 35 7.75 3.79 2.85
N ASP A 36 7.21 4.94 2.46
CA ASP A 36 7.86 6.22 2.58
C ASP A 36 7.58 6.87 3.95
N TYR A 37 8.34 7.89 4.32
CA TYR A 37 8.04 8.73 5.48
C TYR A 37 7.05 9.83 5.11
N GLY A 38 6.36 10.40 6.10
CA GLY A 38 5.39 11.45 5.83
C GLY A 38 4.72 11.94 7.10
N ASN A 39 3.40 11.72 7.21
CA ASN A 39 2.60 12.15 8.34
C ASN A 39 2.96 11.47 9.67
N VAL A 40 3.54 10.27 9.61
CA VAL A 40 4.03 9.50 10.77
C VAL A 40 5.46 9.02 10.51
N PRO A 41 6.22 8.65 11.56
CA PRO A 41 7.55 8.09 11.40
C PRO A 41 7.54 6.84 10.51
N GLN A 42 8.58 6.64 9.71
CA GLN A 42 8.67 5.50 8.77
C GLN A 42 8.43 4.13 9.44
N ALA A 43 8.89 3.96 10.68
CA ALA A 43 8.65 2.72 11.44
C ALA A 43 7.15 2.43 11.65
N GLU A 44 6.35 3.46 11.82
CA GLU A 44 4.88 3.35 11.93
C GLU A 44 4.25 3.05 10.58
N VAL A 45 4.72 3.69 9.50
CA VAL A 45 4.28 3.38 8.13
C VAL A 45 4.51 1.92 7.80
N VAL A 46 5.72 1.40 8.06
CA VAL A 46 6.07 -0.01 7.84
C VAL A 46 5.18 -0.95 8.66
N ARG A 47 4.84 -0.58 9.91
CA ARG A 47 3.91 -1.35 10.75
C ARG A 47 2.51 -1.37 10.14
N ASN A 48 2.00 -0.22 9.68
CA ASN A 48 0.67 -0.10 9.08
C ASN A 48 0.58 -0.93 7.78
N VAL A 49 1.56 -0.81 6.88
CA VAL A 49 1.67 -1.65 5.67
C VAL A 49 1.64 -3.13 6.01
N ARG A 50 2.45 -3.56 6.99
CA ARG A 50 2.49 -4.96 7.43
C ARG A 50 1.16 -5.43 8.02
N PHE A 51 0.38 -4.55 8.64
CA PHE A 51 -0.95 -4.90 9.11
C PHE A 51 -1.90 -5.11 7.93
N LEU A 52 -1.90 -4.20 6.95
CA LEU A 52 -2.74 -4.30 5.75
C LEU A 52 -2.45 -5.56 4.92
N LEU A 53 -1.19 -5.96 4.81
CA LEU A 53 -0.78 -7.17 4.08
C LEU A 53 -1.11 -8.49 4.78
N LYS A 54 -1.59 -8.48 6.03
CA LYS A 54 -2.02 -9.70 6.75
C LYS A 54 -3.48 -10.06 6.50
N VAL A 55 -4.24 -9.16 5.90
CA VAL A 55 -5.65 -9.33 5.54
C VAL A 55 -5.73 -9.93 4.15
#